data_AF-A0A9E3F140-F1
#
_entry.id   AF-A0A9E3F140-F1
#
_cell.length_a   1.000
_cell.length_b   1.000
_cell.length_c   1.000
_cell.angle_alpha   90.00
_cell.angle_beta   90.00
_cell.angle_gamma   90.00
#
_symmetry.space_group_name_H-M   'P 1'
#
loop_
_entity.id
_entity.type
_entity.pdbx_description
1 polymer ?
#
loop_
_entity_poly.entity_id
_entity_poly.type
_entity_poly.pdbx_seq_one_letter_code
_entity_poly.pdbx_strand_id
1 'polypeptide(L)'
;MTAAILLSKAGHAVTLLERFEQPQPLGAGLLIQPTGLRVLQRLGLHETALNLGARIAGIDGRSDLGHSVLDLRYGDLDARLHGLGLHRGALFTLLYERLKRAPATLTTGFDVTSIEGTTLSTNDGRKAGPFDLVLVCDGAHSHLRERLAPKHSAITYAWGCFWATLPDPERRFAGLLHQRFRGNRHMACCL
;
A
#
# COMPACT_ATOMS: atom_id res chain seq x y z
N MET A 1 0.16 1.10 -9.72
CA MET A 1 1.60 0.95 -10.06
C MET A 1 2.05 -0.52 -10.11
N THR A 2 2.02 -1.27 -9.01
CA THR A 2 2.50 -2.67 -8.96
C THR A 2 1.90 -3.57 -10.04
N ALA A 3 0.57 -3.58 -10.18
CA ALA A 3 -0.11 -4.36 -11.21
C ALA A 3 0.37 -3.99 -12.62
N ALA A 4 0.47 -2.69 -12.92
CA ALA A 4 0.93 -2.22 -14.22
C ALA A 4 2.37 -2.66 -14.55
N ILE A 5 3.28 -2.64 -13.56
CA ILE A 5 4.65 -3.12 -13.73
C ILE A 5 4.68 -4.62 -14.00
N LEU A 6 3.93 -5.42 -13.25
CA LEU A 6 3.93 -6.88 -13.39
C LEU A 6 3.28 -7.33 -14.70
N LEU A 7 2.16 -6.72 -15.08
CA LEU A 7 1.45 -7.05 -16.32
C LEU A 7 2.24 -6.63 -17.56
N SER A 8 2.85 -5.45 -17.56
CA SER A 8 3.71 -5.03 -18.68
C SER A 8 4.95 -5.90 -18.82
N LYS A 9 5.56 -6.35 -17.71
CA LYS A 9 6.65 -7.34 -17.74
C LYS A 9 6.19 -8.71 -18.25
N ALA A 10 4.93 -9.06 -18.07
CA ALA A 10 4.35 -10.29 -18.61
C ALA A 10 4.02 -10.19 -20.11
N GLY A 11 4.31 -9.05 -20.76
CA GLY A 11 4.13 -8.86 -22.20
C GLY A 11 2.80 -8.21 -22.59
N HIS A 12 1.98 -7.77 -21.63
CA HIS A 12 0.73 -7.07 -21.93
C HIS A 12 1.00 -5.59 -22.26
N ALA A 13 0.25 -5.04 -23.23
CA ALA A 13 0.19 -3.61 -23.44
C ALA A 13 -0.63 -2.98 -22.31
N VAL A 14 0.02 -2.21 -21.43
CA VAL A 14 -0.61 -1.66 -20.23
C VAL A 14 -0.56 -0.14 -20.27
N THR A 15 -1.74 0.47 -20.10
CA THR A 15 -1.88 1.90 -19.81
C THR A 15 -2.39 2.08 -18.38
N LEU A 16 -1.63 2.80 -17.55
CA LEU A 16 -2.06 3.24 -16.24
C LEU A 16 -2.55 4.69 -16.32
N LEU A 17 -3.81 4.92 -15.97
CA LEU A 17 -4.41 6.25 -15.90
C LEU A 17 -4.41 6.71 -14.44
N GLU A 18 -3.90 7.92 -14.19
CA GLU A 18 -3.79 8.53 -12.86
C GLU A 18 -4.40 9.94 -12.90
N ARG A 19 -5.22 10.27 -11.91
CA ARG A 19 -5.93 11.56 -11.84
C ARG A 19 -5.00 12.73 -11.50
N PHE A 20 -3.96 12.50 -10.70
CA PHE A 20 -3.04 13.57 -10.32
C PHE A 20 -2.08 13.88 -11.47
N GLU A 21 -1.82 15.17 -11.74
CA GLU A 21 -0.82 15.59 -12.73
C GLU A 21 0.58 15.13 -12.34
N GLN A 22 0.91 15.29 -11.06
CA GLN A 22 2.13 14.78 -10.45
C GLN A 22 1.75 13.80 -9.35
N PRO A 23 2.11 12.51 -9.47
CA PRO A 23 1.87 11.54 -8.43
C PRO A 23 2.62 11.93 -7.15
N GLN A 24 1.93 12.10 -6.02
CA GLN A 24 2.53 12.59 -4.77
C GLN A 24 2.62 11.53 -3.67
N PRO A 25 3.74 11.46 -2.93
CA PRO A 25 3.84 10.66 -1.73
C PRO A 25 3.00 11.28 -0.60
N LEU A 26 2.02 10.56 -0.09
CA LEU A 26 1.26 10.93 1.11
C LEU A 26 1.35 9.79 2.13
N GLY A 27 1.57 10.13 3.41
CA GLY A 27 1.13 9.29 4.52
C GLY A 27 2.18 8.80 5.51
N ALA A 28 1.68 8.00 6.45
CA ALA A 28 2.38 7.44 7.60
C ALA A 28 3.38 6.33 7.26
N GLY A 29 4.09 5.86 8.28
CA GLY A 29 4.73 4.55 8.26
C GLY A 29 3.70 3.42 8.07
N LEU A 30 4.11 2.36 7.40
CA LEU A 30 3.33 1.13 7.24
C LEU A 30 4.25 -0.08 7.44
N LEU A 31 3.66 -1.21 7.83
CA LEU A 31 4.35 -2.48 7.96
C LEU A 31 4.10 -3.32 6.71
N ILE A 32 5.14 -3.57 5.91
CA ILE A 32 5.13 -4.55 4.83
C ILE A 32 5.37 -5.93 5.43
N GLN A 33 4.39 -6.81 5.26
CA GLN A 33 4.47 -8.22 5.66
C GLN A 33 5.41 -9.02 4.74
N PRO A 34 5.91 -10.21 5.16
CA PRO A 34 6.79 -11.04 4.33
C PRO A 34 6.25 -11.32 2.91
N THR A 35 4.93 -11.48 2.77
CA THR A 35 4.26 -11.65 1.47
C THR A 35 4.43 -10.42 0.57
N GLY A 36 4.31 -9.22 1.12
CA GLY A 36 4.58 -7.97 0.41
C GLY A 36 6.05 -7.81 0.03
N LEU A 37 6.98 -8.22 0.91
CA LEU A 37 8.41 -8.24 0.60
C LEU A 37 8.73 -9.16 -0.60
N ARG A 38 8.05 -10.31 -0.71
CA ARG A 38 8.19 -11.20 -1.86
C ARG A 38 7.72 -10.55 -3.16
N VAL A 39 6.69 -9.70 -3.12
CA VAL A 39 6.27 -8.91 -4.28
C VAL A 39 7.33 -7.87 -4.65
N LEU A 40 7.90 -7.16 -3.67
CA LEU A 40 9.00 -6.22 -3.92
C LEU A 40 10.22 -6.93 -4.52
N GLN A 41 10.52 -8.16 -4.08
CA GLN A 41 11.57 -8.98 -4.68
C GLN A 41 11.31 -9.28 -6.16
N ARG A 42 10.09 -9.69 -6.54
CA ARG A 42 9.71 -9.87 -7.95
C ARG A 42 9.80 -8.59 -8.78
N LEU A 43 9.61 -7.44 -8.15
CA LEU A 43 9.78 -6.14 -8.80
C LEU A 43 11.25 -5.72 -8.95
N GLY A 44 12.17 -6.39 -8.24
CA GLY A 44 13.58 -6.01 -8.14
C GLY A 44 13.84 -4.85 -7.19
N LEU A 45 12.95 -4.66 -6.20
CA LEU A 45 12.97 -3.54 -5.25
C LEU A 45 13.29 -3.95 -3.81
N HIS A 46 13.57 -5.23 -3.56
CA HIS A 46 13.74 -5.75 -2.20
C HIS A 46 14.89 -5.08 -1.45
N GLU A 47 16.11 -5.13 -2.01
CA GLU A 47 17.29 -4.53 -1.37
C GLU A 47 17.13 -3.02 -1.12
N THR A 48 16.62 -2.30 -2.11
CA THR A 48 16.38 -0.85 -1.95
C THR A 48 15.34 -0.56 -0.88
N ALA A 49 14.30 -1.39 -0.77
CA ALA A 49 13.30 -1.25 0.29
C ALA A 49 13.90 -1.54 1.68
N LEU A 50 14.75 -2.56 1.80
CA LEU A 50 15.45 -2.87 3.06
C LEU A 50 16.35 -1.73 3.52
N ASN A 51 17.02 -1.05 2.59
CA ASN A 51 17.88 0.10 2.90
C ASN A 51 17.12 1.36 3.33
N LEU A 52 15.84 1.47 2.96
CA LEU A 52 14.99 2.62 3.29
C LEU A 52 14.05 2.36 4.47
N GLY A 53 13.98 1.12 4.96
CA GLY A 53 13.05 0.71 6.00
C GLY A 53 13.73 0.11 7.23
N ALA A 54 12.93 -0.11 8.26
CA ALA A 54 13.34 -0.77 9.49
C ALA A 54 12.89 -2.23 9.47
N ARG A 55 13.82 -3.18 9.62
CA ARG A 55 13.48 -4.61 9.71
C ARG A 55 12.71 -4.87 11.01
N ILE A 56 11.59 -5.58 10.90
CA ILE A 56 10.70 -5.91 12.02
C ILE A 56 10.66 -7.44 12.18
N ALA A 57 11.18 -7.94 13.30
CA ALA A 57 11.23 -9.38 13.62
C ALA A 57 9.88 -9.95 14.07
N GLY A 58 8.94 -9.08 14.45
CA GLY A 58 7.67 -9.52 15.01
C GLY A 58 6.78 -8.38 15.52
N ILE A 59 5.72 -8.77 16.22
CA ILE A 59 4.75 -7.86 16.84
C ILE A 59 4.67 -8.20 18.34
N ASP A 60 4.82 -7.18 19.20
CA ASP A 60 4.66 -7.26 20.66
C ASP A 60 3.46 -6.42 21.09
N GLY A 61 2.32 -7.08 21.23
CA GLY A 61 1.06 -6.51 21.67
C GLY A 61 0.82 -6.78 23.15
N ARG A 62 0.67 -5.71 23.94
CA ARG A 62 0.43 -5.80 25.39
C ARG A 62 -0.77 -4.98 25.83
N SER A 63 -1.48 -5.46 26.86
CA SER A 63 -2.48 -4.65 27.54
C SER A 63 -1.82 -3.55 28.38
N ASP A 64 -2.62 -2.59 28.84
CA ASP A 64 -2.26 -1.58 29.83
C ASP A 64 -1.88 -2.17 31.20
N LEU A 65 -2.34 -3.40 31.49
CA LEU A 65 -1.91 -4.21 32.64
C LEU A 65 -0.62 -5.02 32.38
N GLY A 66 -0.03 -4.91 31.18
CA GLY A 66 1.22 -5.58 30.81
C GLY A 66 1.08 -7.02 30.30
N HIS A 67 -0.14 -7.56 30.24
CA HIS A 67 -0.39 -8.91 29.75
C HIS A 67 -0.12 -9.01 28.25
N SER A 68 0.45 -10.13 27.81
CA SER A 68 0.62 -10.40 26.37
C SER A 68 -0.75 -10.62 25.73
N VAL A 69 -1.07 -9.80 24.73
CA VAL A 69 -2.27 -9.91 23.89
C VAL A 69 -1.91 -10.53 22.54
N LEU A 70 -0.74 -10.18 22.00
CA LEU A 70 -0.20 -10.72 20.78
C LEU A 70 1.32 -10.82 20.92
N ASP A 71 1.88 -12.02 20.78
CA ASP A 71 3.31 -12.21 20.64
C ASP A 71 3.56 -12.99 19.35
N LEU A 72 3.94 -12.28 18.31
CA LEU A 72 4.24 -12.86 17.01
C LEU A 72 5.71 -12.65 16.72
N ARG A 73 6.42 -13.72 16.39
CA ARG A 73 7.78 -13.69 15.84
C ARG A 73 7.76 -14.35 14.47
N TYR A 74 8.20 -13.64 13.45
CA TYR A 74 8.26 -14.22 12.09
C TYR A 74 9.23 -15.41 12.03
N GLY A 75 10.28 -15.38 12.86
CA GLY A 75 11.28 -16.43 12.96
C GLY A 75 10.74 -17.78 13.43
N ASP A 76 9.63 -17.80 14.17
CA ASP A 76 8.99 -19.05 14.64
C ASP A 76 8.41 -19.85 13.46
N LEU A 77 8.05 -19.16 12.37
CA LEU A 77 7.62 -19.80 11.13
C LEU A 77 8.82 -20.16 10.25
N ASP A 78 9.74 -19.23 10.04
CA ASP A 78 11.01 -19.44 9.32
C ASP A 78 11.98 -18.28 9.61
N ALA A 79 13.22 -18.60 9.95
CA ALA A 79 14.25 -17.63 10.37
C ALA A 79 14.54 -16.52 9.34
N ARG A 80 14.19 -16.73 8.07
CA ARG A 80 14.39 -15.74 6.99
C ARG A 80 13.29 -14.68 6.97
N LEU A 81 12.12 -14.99 7.53
CA LEU A 81 10.95 -14.11 7.48
C LEU A 81 11.10 -12.92 8.42
N HIS A 82 10.58 -11.78 7.95
CA HIS A 82 10.55 -10.52 8.68
C HIS A 82 9.52 -9.60 8.02
N GLY A 83 9.01 -8.66 8.79
CA GLY A 83 8.34 -7.48 8.26
C GLY A 83 9.32 -6.35 7.97
N LEU A 84 8.84 -5.32 7.30
CA LEU A 84 9.58 -4.09 7.04
C LEU A 84 8.70 -2.87 7.34
N GLY A 85 9.09 -2.09 8.34
CA GLY A 85 8.56 -0.76 8.57
C GLY A 85 9.08 0.20 7.51
N LEU A 86 8.19 0.85 6.77
CA LEU A 86 8.57 1.74 5.68
C LEU A 86 7.62 2.93 5.61
N HIS A 87 8.13 4.11 5.28
CA HIS A 87 7.27 5.26 4.99
C HIS A 87 6.48 5.03 3.69
N ARG A 88 5.18 5.33 3.69
CA ARG A 88 4.35 5.19 2.49
C ARG A 88 4.90 5.99 1.32
N GLY A 89 5.43 7.18 1.58
CA GLY A 89 6.10 8.00 0.58
C GLY A 89 7.33 7.34 -0.04
N ALA A 90 8.16 6.67 0.77
CA ALA A 90 9.31 5.92 0.27
C ALA A 90 8.88 4.74 -0.61
N LEU A 91 7.87 3.95 -0.18
CA LEU A 91 7.33 2.86 -0.98
C LEU A 91 6.77 3.36 -2.32
N PHE A 92 6.03 4.47 -2.27
CA PHE A 92 5.46 5.11 -3.45
C PHE A 92 6.56 5.50 -4.43
N THR A 93 7.60 6.21 -3.97
CA THR A 93 8.74 6.61 -4.80
C THR A 93 9.42 5.39 -5.43
N LEU A 94 9.66 4.32 -4.66
CA LEU A 94 10.25 3.09 -5.20
C LEU A 94 9.42 2.49 -6.35
N LEU A 95 8.10 2.39 -6.15
CA LEU A 95 7.19 1.85 -7.16
C LEU A 95 7.07 2.77 -8.37
N TYR A 96 7.04 4.09 -8.16
CA TYR A 96 6.94 5.08 -9.21
C TYR A 96 8.20 5.11 -10.09
N GLU A 97 9.38 5.13 -9.47
CA GLU A 97 10.66 5.00 -10.19
C GLU A 97 10.74 3.68 -10.96
N ARG A 98 10.22 2.60 -10.38
CA ARG A 98 10.17 1.31 -11.06
C ARG A 98 9.22 1.30 -12.26
N LEU A 99 8.09 1.99 -12.15
CA LEU A 99 7.09 2.14 -13.20
C LEU A 99 7.64 2.94 -14.38
N LYS A 100 8.35 4.05 -14.14
CA LYS A 100 8.99 4.85 -15.21
C LYS A 100 9.96 4.05 -16.08
N ARG A 101 10.51 2.97 -15.54
CA ARG A 101 11.42 2.04 -16.23
C ARG A 101 10.73 0.76 -16.72
N ALA A 102 9.41 0.66 -16.56
CA ALA A 102 8.63 -0.47 -17.04
C ALA A 102 8.08 -0.18 -18.45
N PRO A 103 7.72 -1.20 -19.24
CA PRO A 103 7.09 -0.99 -20.55
C PRO A 103 5.68 -0.40 -20.50
N ALA A 104 5.08 -0.24 -19.32
CA ALA A 104 3.75 0.33 -19.16
C ALA A 104 3.74 1.83 -19.49
N THR A 105 2.69 2.27 -20.18
CA THR A 105 2.40 3.69 -20.42
C THR A 105 1.73 4.28 -19.18
N LEU A 106 2.22 5.41 -18.69
CA LEU A 106 1.58 6.19 -17.62
C LEU A 106 0.98 7.47 -18.22
N THR A 107 -0.32 7.66 -18.02
CA THR A 107 -1.03 8.90 -18.34
C THR A 107 -1.50 9.54 -17.05
N THR A 108 -0.94 10.70 -16.71
CA THR A 108 -1.32 11.50 -15.53
C THR A 108 -2.38 12.54 -15.89
N GLY A 109 -2.96 13.17 -14.87
CA GLY A 109 -4.03 14.16 -15.06
C GLY A 109 -5.27 13.59 -15.74
N PHE A 110 -5.50 12.27 -15.69
CA PHE A 110 -6.62 11.59 -16.32
C PHE A 110 -7.54 11.01 -15.25
N ASP A 111 -8.54 11.79 -14.85
CA ASP A 111 -9.51 11.41 -13.82
C ASP A 111 -10.68 10.63 -14.45
N VAL A 112 -10.59 9.29 -14.40
CA VAL A 112 -11.62 8.40 -14.94
C VAL A 112 -12.90 8.52 -14.12
N THR A 113 -13.98 8.97 -14.74
CA THR A 113 -15.28 9.20 -14.09
C THR A 113 -16.38 8.26 -14.61
N SER A 114 -16.20 7.66 -15.79
CA SER A 114 -17.14 6.68 -16.34
C SER A 114 -16.44 5.55 -17.10
N ILE A 115 -17.11 4.40 -17.15
CA ILE A 115 -16.67 3.18 -17.82
C ILE A 115 -17.86 2.62 -18.60
N GLU A 116 -17.70 2.49 -19.92
CA GLU A 116 -18.69 1.92 -20.82
C GLU A 116 -18.05 0.77 -21.62
N GLY A 117 -18.39 -0.47 -21.28
CA GLY A 117 -17.68 -1.64 -21.78
C GLY A 117 -16.21 -1.59 -21.35
N THR A 118 -15.31 -1.42 -22.33
CA THR A 118 -13.87 -1.27 -22.11
C THR A 118 -13.34 0.10 -22.50
N THR A 119 -14.22 1.08 -22.65
CA THR A 119 -13.87 2.49 -22.87
C THR A 119 -14.01 3.27 -21.56
N LEU A 120 -13.00 4.08 -21.25
CA LEU A 120 -12.94 4.94 -20.07
C LEU A 120 -13.13 6.38 -20.51
N SER A 121 -13.80 7.18 -19.70
CA SER A 121 -13.93 8.62 -19.96
C SER A 121 -13.80 9.46 -18.70
N THR A 122 -13.46 10.73 -18.91
CA THR A 122 -13.35 11.78 -17.91
C THR A 122 -14.53 12.77 -18.04
N ASN A 123 -14.69 13.66 -17.06
CA ASN A 123 -15.71 14.72 -17.13
C ASN A 123 -15.38 15.83 -18.15
N ASP A 124 -14.11 15.99 -18.52
CA ASP A 124 -13.66 16.94 -19.55
C ASP A 124 -13.78 16.38 -20.99
N GLY A 125 -14.40 15.20 -21.15
CA GLY A 125 -14.72 14.59 -22.44
C GLY A 125 -13.58 13.76 -23.04
N ARG A 126 -12.41 13.67 -22.40
CA ARG A 126 -11.35 12.75 -22.83
C ARG A 126 -11.79 11.30 -22.70
N LYS A 127 -11.32 10.47 -23.63
CA LYS A 127 -11.61 9.03 -23.68
C LYS A 127 -10.33 8.23 -23.82
N ALA A 128 -10.33 7.01 -23.29
CA ALA A 128 -9.26 6.04 -23.45
C ALA A 128 -9.84 4.65 -23.71
N GLY A 129 -9.23 3.90 -24.63
CA GLY A 129 -9.70 2.59 -25.07
C GLY A 129 -10.16 2.56 -26.54
N PRO A 130 -10.88 1.51 -26.96
CA PRO A 130 -11.28 0.36 -26.13
C PRO A 130 -10.07 -0.48 -25.69
N PHE A 131 -10.16 -1.06 -24.49
CA PHE A 131 -9.18 -2.00 -23.95
C PHE A 131 -9.70 -3.44 -24.01
N ASP A 132 -8.84 -4.44 -23.78
CA ASP A 132 -9.28 -5.83 -23.60
C ASP A 132 -9.73 -6.11 -22.16
N LEU A 133 -9.15 -5.40 -21.19
CA LEU A 133 -9.44 -5.54 -19.76
C LEU A 133 -9.23 -4.20 -19.04
N VAL A 134 -10.16 -3.85 -18.15
CA VAL A 134 -10.05 -2.69 -17.27
C VAL A 134 -9.84 -3.16 -15.84
N LEU A 135 -8.77 -2.69 -15.20
CA LEU A 135 -8.51 -2.91 -13.78
C LEU A 135 -8.77 -1.63 -12.99
N VAL A 136 -9.83 -1.63 -12.18
CA VAL A 136 -10.17 -0.48 -11.32
C VAL A 136 -9.37 -0.56 -10.02
N CYS A 137 -8.48 0.40 -9.81
CA CYS A 137 -7.52 0.44 -8.70
C CYS A 137 -7.45 1.84 -8.04
N ASP A 138 -8.57 2.55 -7.99
CA ASP A 138 -8.75 3.94 -7.51
C ASP A 138 -8.97 4.06 -5.99
N GLY A 139 -8.89 2.95 -5.26
CA GLY A 139 -8.75 2.93 -3.81
C GLY A 139 -10.06 2.88 -3.02
N ALA A 140 -9.96 3.12 -1.71
CA ALA A 140 -11.07 2.94 -0.78
C ALA A 140 -12.29 3.83 -1.09
N HIS A 141 -12.06 5.04 -1.60
CA HIS A 141 -13.08 6.02 -1.95
C HIS A 141 -13.48 5.96 -3.45
N SER A 142 -13.38 4.79 -4.07
CA SER A 142 -13.78 4.57 -5.46
C SER A 142 -15.24 4.93 -5.70
N HIS A 143 -15.48 5.95 -6.52
CA HIS A 143 -16.81 6.27 -7.05
C HIS A 143 -17.20 5.31 -8.19
N LEU A 144 -16.22 4.79 -8.94
CA LEU A 144 -16.47 3.82 -10.00
C LEU A 144 -17.05 2.50 -9.45
N ARG A 145 -16.68 2.13 -8.22
CA ARG A 145 -17.20 0.94 -7.55
C ARG A 145 -18.71 0.98 -7.32
N GLU A 146 -19.31 2.14 -7.06
CA GLU A 146 -20.77 2.26 -6.89
C GLU A 146 -21.53 1.78 -8.12
N ARG A 147 -21.00 2.07 -9.31
CA ARG A 147 -21.59 1.67 -10.60
C ARG A 147 -21.27 0.23 -10.98
N LEU A 148 -20.03 -0.20 -10.79
CA LEU A 148 -19.55 -1.51 -11.24
C LEU A 148 -19.88 -2.64 -10.27
N ALA A 149 -20.05 -2.34 -8.99
CA ALA A 149 -20.34 -3.29 -7.93
C ALA A 149 -21.50 -2.77 -7.06
N PRO A 150 -22.74 -2.77 -7.58
CA PRO A 150 -23.90 -2.17 -6.90
C PRO A 150 -24.27 -2.87 -5.58
N LYS A 151 -23.79 -4.10 -5.37
CA LYS A 151 -23.96 -4.84 -4.11
C LYS A 151 -22.84 -4.59 -3.09
N HIS A 152 -21.90 -3.68 -3.38
CA HIS A 152 -20.83 -3.40 -2.43
C HIS A 152 -21.37 -2.63 -1.21
N SER A 153 -20.79 -2.89 -0.05
CA SER A 153 -21.04 -2.14 1.17
C SER A 153 -19.74 -1.47 1.60
N ALA A 154 -19.77 -0.14 1.76
CA ALA A 154 -18.68 0.63 2.33
C ALA A 154 -19.17 1.23 3.66
N ILE A 155 -18.91 0.52 4.76
CA ILE A 155 -19.33 0.96 6.10
C ILE A 155 -18.28 1.91 6.64
N THR A 156 -18.70 3.12 6.99
CA THR A 156 -17.86 4.04 7.77
C THR A 156 -17.84 3.58 9.21
N TYR A 157 -16.66 3.20 9.69
CA TYR A 157 -16.46 2.83 11.09
C TYR A 157 -16.51 4.06 12.00
N ALA A 158 -17.05 3.90 13.22
CA ALA A 158 -17.07 4.94 14.24
C ALA A 158 -15.70 5.20 14.91
N TRP A 159 -14.64 4.54 14.43
CA TRP A 159 -13.29 4.63 14.95
C TRP A 159 -12.38 5.40 13.99
N GLY A 160 -11.43 6.15 14.54
CA GLY A 160 -10.40 6.86 13.78
C GLY A 160 -9.00 6.35 14.12
N CYS A 161 -8.03 6.73 13.30
CA CYS A 161 -6.62 6.46 13.54
C CYS A 161 -5.82 7.76 13.45
N PHE A 162 -5.09 8.08 14.50
CA PHE A 162 -4.08 9.14 14.50
C PHE A 162 -2.71 8.51 14.29
N TRP A 163 -1.87 9.18 13.52
CA TRP A 163 -0.51 8.75 13.26
C TRP A 163 0.43 9.96 13.25
N ALA A 164 1.65 9.74 13.72
CA ALA A 164 2.73 10.72 13.71
C ALA A 164 4.05 9.98 13.48
N THR A 165 5.04 10.70 12.96
CA THR A 165 6.43 10.24 12.95
C THR A 165 7.17 11.02 14.02
N LEU A 166 7.77 10.31 14.98
CA LEU A 166 8.48 10.88 16.11
C LEU A 166 9.92 10.36 16.13
N PRO A 167 10.91 11.16 16.55
CA PRO A 167 12.28 10.67 16.75
C PRO A 167 12.32 9.58 17.82
N ASP A 168 13.08 8.51 17.57
CA ASP A 168 13.43 7.46 18.56
C ASP A 168 14.96 7.36 18.70
N PRO A 169 15.62 8.35 19.30
CA PRO A 169 17.09 8.40 19.38
C PRO A 169 17.67 7.25 20.19
N GLU A 170 16.92 6.74 21.16
CA GLU A 170 17.29 5.61 22.01
C GLU A 170 16.95 4.25 21.39
N ARG A 171 16.31 4.24 20.21
CA ARG A 171 15.90 3.02 19.50
C ARG A 171 15.03 2.08 20.35
N ARG A 172 14.18 2.65 21.21
CA ARG A 172 13.30 1.91 22.14
C ARG A 172 12.31 1.01 21.43
N PHE A 173 11.92 1.36 20.20
CA PHE A 173 10.93 0.62 19.41
C PHE A 173 11.56 -0.16 18.25
N ALA A 174 12.89 -0.23 18.18
CA ALA A 174 13.56 -0.88 17.08
C ALA A 174 13.37 -2.41 17.08
N GLY A 175 13.08 -2.96 15.90
CA GLY A 175 13.10 -4.40 15.64
C GLY A 175 11.77 -5.11 15.91
N LEU A 176 10.79 -4.48 16.57
CA LEU A 176 9.45 -5.02 16.79
C LEU A 176 8.39 -3.95 16.56
N LEU A 177 7.23 -4.35 16.05
CA LEU A 177 6.04 -3.49 16.11
C LEU A 177 5.45 -3.61 17.52
N HIS A 178 5.55 -2.56 18.30
CA HIS A 178 4.98 -2.50 19.64
C HIS A 178 3.54 -2.02 19.56
N GLN A 179 2.62 -2.78 20.16
CA GLN A 179 1.21 -2.41 20.28
C GLN A 179 0.82 -2.37 21.75
N ARG A 180 0.05 -1.35 22.13
CA ARG A 180 -0.49 -1.18 23.48
C ARG A 180 -2.00 -1.03 23.40
N PHE A 181 -2.70 -1.88 24.13
CA PHE A 181 -4.15 -1.97 24.14
C PHE A 181 -4.71 -1.48 25.47
N ARG A 182 -5.73 -0.62 25.41
CA ARG A 182 -6.54 -0.26 26.58
C ARG A 182 -7.98 -0.69 26.32
N GLY A 183 -8.33 -1.85 26.87
CA GLY A 183 -9.56 -2.56 26.54
C GLY A 183 -9.64 -2.90 25.04
N ASN A 184 -10.85 -2.87 24.48
CA ASN A 184 -11.12 -3.12 23.06
C ASN A 184 -11.38 -1.85 22.24
N ARG A 185 -11.18 -0.66 22.83
CA ARG A 185 -11.54 0.64 22.21
C ARG A 185 -10.35 1.47 21.77
N HIS A 186 -9.18 1.23 22.37
CA HIS A 186 -8.00 2.04 22.11
C HIS A 186 -6.78 1.15 21.90
N MET A 187 -6.03 1.47 20.85
CA MET A 187 -4.76 0.84 20.52
C MET A 187 -3.77 1.93 20.11
N ALA A 188 -2.55 1.85 20.62
CA ALA A 188 -1.41 2.63 20.16
C ALA A 188 -0.36 1.69 19.56
N CYS A 189 0.30 2.15 18.49
CA CYS A 189 1.33 1.37 17.78
C CYS A 189 2.60 2.22 17.58
N CYS A 190 3.77 1.61 17.78
CA CYS A 190 5.09 2.21 17.52
C CYS A 190 5.96 1.18 16.78
N LEU A 191 6.68 1.62 15.75
CA LEU A 191 7.55 0.80 14.90
C LEU A 191 8.89 1.50 14.66
#